data_AF-A0A934BDC4-F1
#
_entry.id   AF-A0A934BDC4-F1
#
_cell.length_a   1.000
_cell.length_b   1.000
_cell.length_c   1.000
_cell.angle_alpha   90.00
_cell.angle_beta   90.00
_cell.angle_gamma   90.00
#
_symmetry.space_group_name_H-M   'P 1'
#
loop_
_entity.id
_entity.type
_entity.pdbx_description
1 polymer ?
#
loop_
_entity_poly.entity_id
_entity_poly.type
_entity_poly.pdbx_seq_one_letter_code
_entity_poly.pdbx_strand_id
1 'polypeptide(L)'
;MNTMSVKSNFEEILTKPADSGFRLDIMRAYSKDDIRNVLFHTLERYKDLLPASNTAKIFLKPNLNSNMNALTGNTTDLRIVGAVIEFLMENGYKNLTMGEGTNSGFYRNGISVISRLGIDKLGEHYGIKVVDLNYSEKVEVTFENGIKSGVAKECLDTDFFINLPKLKTHFDVGMHSPVYRAYHRRNRSIPY
;
A
#
# COMPACT_ATOMS: atom_id res chain seq x y z
N MET A 1 38.68 29.78 -5.78
CA MET A 1 38.36 28.38 -5.43
C MET A 1 36.95 28.11 -5.96
N ASN A 2 36.84 27.28 -6.99
CA ASN A 2 35.60 27.04 -7.72
C ASN A 2 34.62 26.19 -6.92
N THR A 3 33.37 26.65 -6.91
CA THR A 3 32.15 25.95 -6.48
C THR A 3 31.89 24.73 -7.37
N MET A 4 31.85 23.52 -6.79
CA MET A 4 31.31 22.33 -7.46
C MET A 4 29.86 22.10 -7.02
N SER A 5 28.93 22.45 -7.92
CA SER A 5 27.54 22.03 -7.90
C SER A 5 27.47 20.55 -8.30
N VAL A 6 27.01 19.70 -7.38
CA VAL A 6 26.70 18.29 -7.70
C VAL A 6 25.32 18.25 -8.34
N LYS A 7 25.27 18.15 -9.67
CA LYS A 7 24.05 17.83 -10.41
C LYS A 7 23.83 16.32 -10.35
N SER A 8 22.77 15.87 -9.68
CA SER A 8 22.29 14.49 -9.76
C SER A 8 21.47 14.31 -11.04
N ASN A 9 22.02 13.58 -12.01
CA ASN A 9 21.32 13.22 -13.24
C ASN A 9 20.30 12.10 -12.95
N PHE A 10 19.01 12.43 -12.93
CA PHE A 10 17.93 11.44 -13.04
C PHE A 10 17.49 11.41 -14.51
N GLU A 11 17.70 10.29 -15.20
CA GLU A 11 17.14 10.09 -16.53
C GLU A 11 15.65 9.74 -16.42
N GLU A 12 14.82 10.64 -16.91
CA GLU A 12 13.37 10.53 -17.00
C GLU A 12 13.01 9.72 -18.26
N ILE A 13 12.60 8.46 -18.11
CA ILE A 13 12.07 7.67 -19.23
C ILE A 13 10.63 8.12 -19.47
N LEU A 14 10.46 9.07 -20.41
CA LEU A 14 9.17 9.59 -20.85
C LEU A 14 8.41 8.56 -21.68
N THR A 15 7.31 8.02 -21.13
CA THR A 15 6.21 7.47 -21.94
C THR A 15 5.10 8.51 -22.02
N LYS A 16 4.77 8.97 -23.24
CA LYS A 16 3.65 9.89 -23.51
C LYS A 16 2.33 9.32 -22.96
N PRO A 17 1.48 10.13 -22.30
CA PRO A 17 0.18 9.65 -21.83
C PRO A 17 -0.79 9.53 -23.01
N ALA A 18 -1.30 8.33 -23.23
CA ALA A 18 -2.65 8.17 -23.75
C ALA A 18 -3.62 8.62 -22.65
N ASP A 19 -4.69 9.30 -23.05
CA ASP A 19 -5.70 10.02 -22.24
C ASP A 19 -6.46 9.13 -21.24
N SER A 20 -5.72 8.53 -20.32
CA SER A 20 -6.14 7.64 -19.24
C SER A 20 -5.47 8.18 -18.00
N GLY A 21 -6.22 8.50 -16.95
CA GLY A 21 -5.70 9.06 -15.69
C GLY A 21 -4.77 8.13 -14.89
N PHE A 22 -4.03 7.24 -15.54
CA PHE A 22 -3.03 6.35 -14.99
C PHE A 22 -1.66 7.03 -15.01
N ARG A 23 -1.03 7.13 -13.85
CA ARG A 23 0.32 7.68 -13.68
C ARG A 23 1.25 6.59 -13.16
N LEU A 24 2.40 6.42 -13.80
CA LEU A 24 3.39 5.41 -13.45
C LEU A 24 4.78 6.05 -13.37
N ASP A 25 5.45 5.85 -12.24
CA ASP A 25 6.86 6.16 -12.06
C ASP A 25 7.64 4.88 -11.75
N ILE A 26 8.75 4.67 -12.46
CA ILE A 26 9.69 3.57 -12.21
C ILE A 26 10.98 4.19 -11.71
N MET A 27 11.31 3.92 -10.45
CA MET A 27 12.47 4.50 -9.78
C MET A 27 13.42 3.41 -9.29
N ARG A 28 14.71 3.77 -9.19
CA ARG A 28 15.75 2.91 -8.59
C ARG A 28 16.23 3.54 -7.29
N ALA A 29 16.31 2.72 -6.25
CA ALA A 29 16.81 3.12 -4.94
C ALA A 29 17.53 1.93 -4.30
N TYR A 30 18.65 2.18 -3.62
CA TYR A 30 19.55 1.11 -3.14
C TYR A 30 19.75 1.16 -1.63
N SER A 31 19.84 2.37 -1.06
CA SER A 31 19.95 2.59 0.38
C SER A 31 18.60 2.87 1.04
N LYS A 32 18.55 2.85 2.38
CA LYS A 32 17.35 3.27 3.14
C LYS A 32 17.00 4.74 2.84
N ASP A 33 18.02 5.60 2.81
CA ASP A 33 17.83 7.04 2.59
C ASP A 33 17.41 7.32 1.15
N ASP A 34 17.94 6.57 0.17
CA ASP A 34 17.50 6.65 -1.22
C ASP A 34 16.02 6.33 -1.34
N ILE A 35 15.59 5.22 -0.72
CA ILE A 35 14.18 4.76 -0.76
C ILE A 35 13.29 5.87 -0.20
N ARG A 36 13.64 6.42 0.96
CA ARG A 36 12.87 7.51 1.57
C ARG A 36 12.82 8.72 0.64
N ASN A 37 13.96 9.22 0.17
CA ASN A 37 14.02 10.42 -0.65
C ASN A 37 13.24 10.28 -1.96
N VAL A 38 13.45 9.18 -2.69
CA VAL A 38 12.75 8.90 -3.96
C VAL A 38 11.25 8.76 -3.74
N LEU A 39 10.84 8.05 -2.68
CA LEU A 39 9.43 7.84 -2.38
C LEU A 39 8.75 9.14 -2.00
N PHE A 40 9.37 10.00 -1.20
CA PHE A 40 8.84 11.31 -0.83
C PHE A 40 8.65 12.21 -2.05
N HIS A 41 9.67 12.34 -2.90
CA HIS A 41 9.57 13.13 -4.13
C HIS A 41 8.49 12.59 -5.07
N THR A 42 8.34 11.26 -5.13
CA THR A 42 7.30 10.63 -5.94
C THR A 42 5.93 10.90 -5.36
N LEU A 43 5.68 10.62 -4.07
CA LEU A 43 4.37 10.81 -3.46
C LEU A 43 3.92 12.28 -3.46
N GLU A 44 4.84 13.24 -3.39
CA GLU A 44 4.49 14.66 -3.52
C GLU A 44 3.87 14.98 -4.91
N ARG A 45 4.32 14.32 -5.99
CA ARG A 45 3.71 14.45 -7.33
C ARG A 45 2.32 13.81 -7.43
N TYR A 46 1.95 12.96 -6.48
CA TYR A 46 0.67 12.24 -6.44
C TYR A 46 -0.23 12.73 -5.30
N LYS A 47 0.11 13.86 -4.69
CA LYS A 47 -0.62 14.43 -3.55
C LYS A 47 -2.07 14.74 -3.88
N ASP A 48 -2.38 15.04 -5.14
CA ASP A 48 -3.73 15.24 -5.65
C ASP A 48 -4.61 13.97 -5.60
N LEU A 49 -4.01 12.79 -5.48
CA LEU A 49 -4.74 11.53 -5.28
C LEU A 49 -5.01 11.23 -3.80
N LEU A 50 -4.31 11.88 -2.87
CA LEU A 50 -4.49 11.64 -1.45
C LEU A 50 -5.76 12.34 -0.93
N PRO A 51 -6.36 11.86 0.17
CA PRO A 51 -7.55 12.50 0.73
C PRO A 51 -7.28 13.95 1.14
N ALA A 52 -8.17 14.87 0.74
CA ALA A 52 -8.05 16.27 1.13
C ALA A 52 -8.16 16.48 2.65
N SER A 53 -8.90 15.62 3.35
CA SER A 53 -9.00 15.65 4.81
C SER A 53 -7.91 14.82 5.47
N ASN A 54 -7.17 15.44 6.38
CA ASN A 54 -6.15 14.77 7.19
C ASN A 54 -6.74 13.84 8.28
N THR A 55 -8.05 13.89 8.49
CA THR A 55 -8.79 12.96 9.36
C THR A 55 -9.32 11.74 8.61
N ALA A 56 -9.10 11.64 7.29
CA ALA A 56 -9.48 10.46 6.53
C ALA A 56 -8.80 9.22 7.10
N LYS A 57 -9.55 8.12 7.21
CA LYS A 57 -9.03 6.82 7.61
C LYS A 57 -8.30 6.19 6.44
N ILE A 58 -6.98 6.09 6.54
CA ILE A 58 -6.13 5.53 5.50
C ILE A 58 -5.69 4.13 5.93
N PHE A 59 -5.90 3.16 5.04
CA PHE A 59 -5.46 1.78 5.23
C PHE A 59 -4.29 1.45 4.31
N LEU A 60 -3.17 1.06 4.90
CA LEU A 60 -1.98 0.58 4.20
C LEU A 60 -2.04 -0.95 4.09
N LYS A 61 -2.03 -1.47 2.86
CA LYS A 61 -2.09 -2.91 2.61
C LYS A 61 -0.78 -3.43 2.02
N PRO A 62 0.22 -3.83 2.84
CA PRO A 62 1.43 -4.46 2.35
C PRO A 62 1.16 -5.89 1.88
N ASN A 63 1.95 -6.41 0.94
CA ASN A 63 1.86 -7.80 0.52
C ASN A 63 2.59 -8.70 1.54
N LEU A 64 1.83 -9.49 2.30
CA LEU A 64 2.32 -10.45 3.30
C LEU A 64 1.95 -11.91 2.96
N ASN A 65 2.08 -12.30 1.69
CA ASN A 65 1.67 -13.65 1.22
C ASN A 65 2.47 -14.80 1.85
N SER A 66 3.69 -14.56 2.33
CA SER A 66 4.47 -15.56 3.07
C SER A 66 5.27 -14.92 4.19
N ASN A 67 5.79 -15.75 5.11
CA ASN A 67 6.72 -15.31 6.15
C ASN A 67 8.18 -15.18 5.66
N MET A 68 8.39 -15.14 4.35
CA MET A 68 9.71 -14.95 3.76
C MET A 68 10.08 -13.46 3.77
N ASN A 69 11.37 -13.19 3.97
CA ASN A 69 11.87 -11.82 4.00
C ASN A 69 11.62 -11.10 2.65
N ALA A 70 11.67 -9.77 2.67
CA ALA A 70 11.42 -8.95 1.49
C ALA A 70 12.46 -9.16 0.36
N LEU A 71 13.65 -9.66 0.68
CA LEU A 71 14.72 -9.94 -0.29
C LEU A 71 14.37 -11.10 -1.22
N THR A 72 13.46 -12.00 -0.81
CA THR A 72 12.98 -13.08 -1.69
C THR A 72 11.91 -12.60 -2.67
N GLY A 73 11.62 -11.29 -2.71
CA GLY A 73 10.60 -10.70 -3.57
C GLY A 73 9.16 -11.02 -3.16
N ASN A 74 8.95 -11.75 -2.05
CA ASN A 74 7.62 -12.21 -1.67
C ASN A 74 6.80 -11.21 -0.88
N THR A 75 7.49 -10.42 -0.05
CA THR A 75 6.91 -9.54 0.96
C THR A 75 7.31 -8.10 0.69
N THR A 76 6.43 -7.15 0.97
CA THR A 76 6.76 -5.72 0.89
C THR A 76 7.90 -5.36 1.84
N ASP A 77 8.84 -4.53 1.38
CA ASP A 77 9.99 -4.12 2.19
C ASP A 77 9.55 -3.15 3.28
N LEU A 78 9.91 -3.41 4.54
CA LEU A 78 9.54 -2.56 5.69
C LEU A 78 10.04 -1.11 5.52
N ARG A 79 11.15 -0.88 4.81
CA ARG A 79 11.66 0.46 4.53
C ARG A 79 10.71 1.25 3.65
N ILE A 80 10.05 0.58 2.70
CA ILE A 80 9.03 1.21 1.84
C ILE A 80 7.78 1.50 2.66
N VAL A 81 7.30 0.53 3.46
CA VAL A 81 6.12 0.72 4.32
C VAL A 81 6.36 1.87 5.30
N GLY A 82 7.51 1.89 5.97
CA GLY A 82 7.92 2.96 6.87
C GLY A 82 7.96 4.32 6.20
N ALA A 83 8.60 4.44 5.03
CA ALA A 83 8.68 5.71 4.31
C ALA A 83 7.29 6.23 3.88
N VAL A 84 6.35 5.35 3.52
CA VAL A 84 4.96 5.76 3.24
C VAL A 84 4.27 6.28 4.50
N ILE A 85 4.43 5.59 5.64
CA ILE A 85 3.87 6.03 6.92
C ILE A 85 4.43 7.40 7.30
N GLU A 86 5.75 7.56 7.25
CA GLU A 86 6.44 8.82 7.55
C GLU A 86 5.91 9.96 6.66
N PHE A 87 5.82 9.73 5.34
CA PHE A 87 5.31 10.74 4.41
C PHE A 87 3.88 11.18 4.76
N LEU A 88 3.00 10.23 5.09
CA LEU A 88 1.61 10.54 5.45
C LEU A 88 1.53 11.30 6.77
N MET A 89 2.31 10.90 7.79
CA MET A 89 2.33 11.58 9.08
C MET A 89 2.90 13.00 8.95
N GLU A 90 3.95 13.21 8.15
CA GLU A 90 4.53 14.53 7.87
C GLU A 90 3.56 15.45 7.10
N ASN A 91 2.65 14.87 6.30
CA ASN A 91 1.55 15.60 5.66
C ASN A 91 0.29 15.72 6.55
N GLY A 92 0.38 15.33 7.82
CA GLY A 92 -0.63 15.59 8.85
C GLY A 92 -1.73 14.54 8.98
N TYR A 93 -1.67 13.41 8.24
CA TYR A 93 -2.62 12.32 8.40
C TYR A 93 -2.43 11.61 9.74
N LYS A 94 -3.54 11.38 10.46
CA LYS A 94 -3.51 10.82 11.83
C LYS A 94 -4.14 9.44 11.95
N ASN A 95 -5.06 9.11 11.04
CA ASN A 95 -5.89 7.91 11.13
C ASN A 95 -5.34 6.81 10.21
N LEU A 96 -4.13 6.33 10.53
CA LEU A 96 -3.45 5.30 9.76
C LEU A 96 -3.70 3.91 10.40
N THR A 97 -4.07 2.94 9.56
CA THR A 97 -4.12 1.52 9.92
C THR A 97 -3.37 0.74 8.86
N MET A 98 -2.71 -0.35 9.24
CA MET A 98 -2.14 -1.28 8.27
C MET A 98 -2.57 -2.71 8.54
N GLY A 99 -2.59 -3.54 7.50
CA GLY A 99 -2.97 -4.93 7.67
C GLY A 99 -3.02 -5.71 6.37
N GLU A 100 -3.17 -7.02 6.49
CA GLU A 100 -3.28 -7.92 5.35
C GLU A 100 -4.05 -9.19 5.74
N GLY A 101 -4.70 -9.82 4.77
CA GLY A 101 -5.17 -11.21 4.86
C GLY A 101 -4.02 -12.15 4.48
N THR A 102 -3.26 -12.61 5.48
CA THR A 102 -2.13 -13.52 5.27
C THR A 102 -2.58 -14.87 4.69
N ASN A 103 -1.69 -15.56 3.98
CA ASN A 103 -2.03 -16.79 3.28
C ASN A 103 -2.59 -17.87 4.22
N SER A 104 -3.64 -18.54 3.76
CA SER A 104 -4.37 -19.54 4.55
C SER A 104 -3.54 -20.70 5.08
N GLY A 105 -2.45 -21.07 4.40
CA GLY A 105 -1.52 -22.07 4.89
C GLY A 105 -0.81 -21.65 6.18
N PHE A 106 -0.64 -20.36 6.46
CA PHE A 106 0.01 -19.91 7.69
C PHE A 106 -0.99 -19.75 8.84
N TYR A 107 -2.08 -18.99 8.64
CA TYR A 107 -3.00 -18.72 9.74
C TYR A 107 -3.70 -20.00 10.25
N ARG A 108 -3.99 -20.97 9.36
CA ARG A 108 -4.58 -22.27 9.75
C ARG A 108 -3.63 -23.12 10.58
N ASN A 109 -2.33 -22.89 10.46
CA ASN A 109 -1.29 -23.56 11.24
C ASN A 109 -0.81 -22.71 12.44
N GLY A 110 -1.54 -21.65 12.81
CA GLY A 110 -1.19 -20.78 13.94
C GLY A 110 0.07 -19.94 13.73
N ILE A 111 0.50 -19.74 12.47
CA ILE A 111 1.70 -18.96 12.16
C ILE A 111 1.30 -17.51 11.88
N SER A 112 1.67 -16.60 12.78
CA SER A 112 1.52 -15.15 12.55
C SER A 112 2.60 -14.66 11.59
N VAL A 113 2.21 -14.43 10.33
CA VAL A 113 3.09 -13.84 9.30
C VAL A 113 3.42 -12.39 9.65
N ILE A 114 2.44 -11.63 10.17
CA ILE A 114 2.61 -10.25 10.63
C ILE A 114 3.75 -10.15 11.65
N SER A 115 3.74 -11.03 12.66
CA SER A 115 4.77 -11.00 13.71
C SER A 115 6.13 -11.50 13.21
N ARG A 116 6.17 -12.56 12.42
CA ARG A 116 7.41 -13.08 11.83
C ARG A 116 8.13 -12.06 10.94
N LEU A 117 7.38 -11.18 10.29
CA LEU A 117 7.92 -10.14 9.41
C LEU A 117 8.15 -8.81 10.14
N GLY A 118 7.81 -8.70 11.42
CA GLY A 118 7.98 -7.46 12.21
C GLY A 118 7.04 -6.33 11.81
N ILE A 119 5.90 -6.64 11.19
CA ILE A 119 4.88 -5.64 10.82
C ILE A 119 4.22 -5.09 12.08
N ASP A 120 3.97 -5.94 13.08
CA ASP A 120 3.52 -5.55 14.42
C ASP A 120 4.46 -4.51 15.06
N LYS A 121 5.76 -4.80 15.08
CA LYS A 121 6.80 -3.91 15.63
C LYS A 121 6.90 -2.60 14.86
N LEU A 122 6.74 -2.63 13.54
CA LEU A 122 6.69 -1.42 12.73
C LEU A 122 5.47 -0.56 13.10
N GLY A 123 4.33 -1.20 13.35
CA GLY A 123 3.12 -0.51 13.80
C GLY A 123 3.30 0.16 15.16
N GLU A 124 3.87 -0.58 16.12
CA GLU A 124 4.24 -0.05 17.44
C GLU A 124 5.17 1.15 17.33
N HIS A 125 6.20 1.07 16.47
CA HIS A 125 7.17 2.14 16.27
C HIS A 125 6.53 3.46 15.83
N TYR A 126 5.53 3.41 14.93
CA TYR A 126 4.82 4.59 14.45
C TYR A 126 3.53 4.91 15.22
N GLY A 127 3.15 4.08 16.20
CA GLY A 127 1.88 4.20 16.91
C GLY A 127 0.65 3.97 16.04
N ILE A 128 0.75 3.12 15.00
CA ILE A 128 -0.36 2.80 14.09
C ILE A 128 -0.93 1.40 14.36
N LYS A 129 -2.24 1.25 14.17
CA LYS A 129 -2.93 -0.03 14.36
C LYS A 129 -2.52 -1.03 13.27
N VAL A 130 -2.25 -2.27 13.67
CA VAL A 130 -1.99 -3.40 12.77
C VAL A 130 -3.12 -4.42 12.87
N VAL A 131 -3.65 -4.88 11.74
CA VAL A 131 -4.79 -5.80 11.68
C VAL A 131 -4.48 -7.02 10.81
N ASP A 132 -4.72 -8.22 11.33
CA ASP A 132 -4.80 -9.43 10.51
C ASP A 132 -6.25 -9.62 10.04
N LEU A 133 -6.47 -9.40 8.74
CA LEU A 133 -7.82 -9.41 8.17
C LEU A 133 -8.46 -10.81 8.20
N ASN A 134 -7.69 -11.88 8.44
CA ASN A 134 -8.25 -13.22 8.58
C ASN A 134 -9.06 -13.40 9.88
N TYR A 135 -8.76 -12.60 10.90
CA TYR A 135 -9.42 -12.64 12.21
C TYR A 135 -10.38 -11.47 12.42
N SER A 136 -10.50 -10.57 11.44
CA SER A 136 -11.47 -9.47 11.46
C SER A 136 -12.92 -9.96 11.47
N GLU A 137 -13.79 -9.14 12.06
CA GLU A 137 -15.23 -9.25 11.88
C GLU A 137 -15.55 -9.17 10.37
N LYS A 138 -16.33 -10.13 9.87
CA LYS A 138 -16.74 -10.19 8.46
C LYS A 138 -18.14 -9.62 8.32
N VAL A 139 -18.27 -8.64 7.43
CA VAL A 139 -19.56 -8.07 7.00
C VAL A 139 -19.90 -8.66 5.65
N GLU A 140 -21.10 -9.20 5.51
CA GLU A 140 -21.58 -9.72 4.22
C GLU A 140 -21.88 -8.55 3.27
N VAL A 141 -21.27 -8.59 2.08
CA VAL A 141 -21.51 -7.64 1.00
C VAL A 141 -22.03 -8.39 -0.22
N THR A 142 -23.08 -7.85 -0.84
CA THR A 142 -23.64 -8.36 -2.09
C THR A 142 -23.04 -7.62 -3.27
N PHE A 143 -22.41 -8.34 -4.19
CA PHE A 143 -21.90 -7.80 -5.46
C PHE A 143 -23.03 -7.64 -6.48
N GLU A 144 -22.76 -6.88 -7.55
CA GLU A 144 -23.73 -6.54 -8.61
C GLU A 144 -24.40 -7.76 -9.26
N ASN A 145 -23.71 -8.90 -9.30
CA ASN A 145 -24.21 -10.17 -9.84
C ASN A 145 -24.94 -11.05 -8.80
N GLY A 146 -25.27 -10.51 -7.62
CA GLY A 146 -25.95 -11.24 -6.54
C GLY A 146 -25.05 -12.17 -5.73
N ILE A 147 -23.75 -12.26 -6.06
CA ILE A 147 -22.79 -13.03 -5.25
C ILE A 147 -22.59 -12.32 -3.91
N LYS A 148 -22.65 -13.09 -2.82
CA LYS A 148 -22.38 -12.60 -1.47
C LYS A 148 -20.98 -13.01 -1.05
N SER A 149 -20.25 -12.11 -0.40
CA SER A 149 -18.96 -12.43 0.21
C SER A 149 -18.72 -11.66 1.49
N GLY A 150 -17.99 -12.27 2.41
CA GLY A 150 -17.57 -11.63 3.66
C GLY A 150 -16.38 -10.72 3.43
N VAL A 151 -16.54 -9.45 3.75
CA VAL A 151 -15.47 -8.43 3.70
C VAL A 151 -15.10 -8.07 5.13
N ALA A 152 -13.80 -7.97 5.43
CA ALA A 152 -13.34 -7.49 6.73
C ALA A 152 -13.89 -6.08 7.00
N LYS A 153 -14.45 -5.86 8.18
CA LYS A 153 -15.07 -4.58 8.56
C LYS A 153 -14.15 -3.39 8.40
N GLU A 154 -12.87 -3.55 8.71
CA GLU A 154 -11.85 -2.51 8.51
C GLU A 154 -11.80 -2.02 7.07
N CYS A 155 -12.08 -2.88 6.10
CA CYS A 155 -12.11 -2.48 4.70
C CYS A 155 -13.32 -1.63 4.32
N LEU A 156 -14.42 -1.76 5.06
CA LEU A 156 -15.62 -0.94 4.86
C LEU A 156 -15.54 0.38 5.63
N ASP A 157 -14.82 0.39 6.76
CA ASP A 157 -14.62 1.56 7.61
C ASP A 157 -13.51 2.50 7.13
N THR A 158 -12.77 2.12 6.09
CA THR A 158 -11.64 2.87 5.52
C THR A 158 -12.10 3.84 4.43
N ASP A 159 -11.62 5.08 4.48
CA ASP A 159 -11.93 6.11 3.47
C ASP A 159 -11.00 6.00 2.24
N PHE A 160 -9.76 5.58 2.46
CA PHE A 160 -8.74 5.52 1.42
C PHE A 160 -7.77 4.36 1.60
N PHE A 161 -7.51 3.62 0.52
CA PHE A 161 -6.60 2.48 0.51
C PHE A 161 -5.31 2.79 -0.25
N ILE A 162 -4.18 2.51 0.38
CA ILE A 162 -2.87 2.47 -0.29
C ILE A 162 -2.40 1.04 -0.28
N ASN A 163 -2.51 0.41 -1.44
CA ASN A 163 -2.01 -0.94 -1.65
C ASN A 163 -0.50 -0.86 -1.95
N LEU A 164 0.30 -1.63 -1.21
CA LEU A 164 1.77 -1.67 -1.36
C LEU A 164 2.21 -3.05 -1.87
N PRO A 165 1.85 -3.42 -3.11
CA PRO A 165 2.14 -4.74 -3.64
C PRO A 165 3.62 -4.89 -4.03
N LYS A 166 4.04 -6.14 -4.20
CA LYS A 166 5.23 -6.49 -4.97
C LYS A 166 4.80 -6.90 -6.37
N LEU A 167 5.48 -6.36 -7.39
CA LEU A 167 5.39 -6.88 -8.76
C LEU A 167 6.10 -8.23 -8.81
N LYS A 168 5.38 -9.26 -9.23
CA LYS A 168 5.91 -10.62 -9.41
C LYS A 168 5.63 -11.06 -10.84
N THR A 169 6.56 -11.82 -11.41
CA THR A 169 6.30 -12.55 -12.65
C THR A 169 5.66 -13.90 -12.32
N HIS A 170 4.54 -14.24 -12.96
CA HIS A 170 3.96 -15.58 -12.88
C HIS A 170 4.11 -16.25 -14.25
N PHE A 171 4.48 -17.53 -14.26
CA PHE A 171 4.81 -18.26 -15.49
C PHE A 171 3.67 -18.22 -16.52
N ASP A 172 2.43 -18.16 -16.05
CA ASP A 172 1.23 -18.20 -16.91
C ASP A 172 0.65 -16.82 -17.32
N VAL A 173 1.05 -15.70 -16.68
CA VAL A 173 0.42 -14.38 -16.92
C VAL A 173 1.39 -13.19 -17.00
N GLY A 174 2.68 -13.43 -17.26
CA GLY A 174 3.65 -12.35 -17.42
C GLY A 174 3.91 -11.62 -16.10
N MET A 175 3.45 -10.38 -15.94
CA MET A 175 3.67 -9.54 -14.74
C MET A 175 2.36 -9.28 -13.97
N HIS A 176 2.32 -9.66 -12.69
CA HIS A 176 1.17 -9.48 -11.80
C HIS A 176 1.57 -8.67 -10.56
N SER A 177 0.73 -7.69 -10.21
CA SER A 177 0.67 -7.06 -8.89
C SER A 177 -0.72 -7.30 -8.30
N PRO A 178 -0.89 -7.83 -7.07
CA PRO A 178 -2.21 -7.97 -6.47
C PRO A 178 -2.81 -6.59 -6.27
N VAL A 179 -3.75 -6.18 -7.12
CA VAL A 179 -4.50 -4.92 -6.97
C VAL A 179 -5.83 -5.27 -6.32
N TYR A 180 -5.99 -4.94 -5.05
CA TYR A 180 -7.32 -4.91 -4.43
C TYR A 180 -7.93 -3.54 -4.70
N ARG A 181 -8.88 -3.50 -5.64
CA ARG A 181 -9.67 -2.30 -5.91
C ARG A 181 -10.70 -2.14 -4.80
N ALA A 182 -10.39 -1.34 -3.79
CA ALA A 182 -11.40 -0.91 -2.82
C ALA A 182 -12.38 0.03 -3.54
N TYR A 183 -13.67 -0.30 -3.52
CA TYR A 183 -14.71 0.51 -4.12
C TYR A 183 -14.80 1.84 -3.36
N HIS A 184 -14.46 2.94 -4.03
CA HIS A 184 -14.75 4.27 -3.50
C HIS A 184 -16.27 4.46 -3.55
N ARG A 185 -16.92 4.54 -2.40
CA ARG A 185 -18.35 4.79 -2.28
C ARG A 185 -18.63 6.23 -2.70
N ARG A 186 -18.75 6.49 -4.01
CA ARG A 186 -19.35 7.73 -4.49
C ARG A 186 -20.83 7.66 -4.12
N ASN A 187 -21.23 8.42 -3.11
CA ASN A 187 -22.63 8.80 -2.90
C ASN A 187 -23.09 9.57 -4.15
N ARG A 188 -23.53 8.84 -5.17
CA ARG A 188 -24.41 9.37 -6.21
C ARG A 188 -25.78 8.79 -5.91
N SER A 189 -26.59 9.57 -5.21
CA SER A 189 -28.03 9.48 -5.28
C SER A 189 -28.44 9.52 -6.75
N ILE A 190 -28.94 8.40 -7.25
CA ILE A 190 -29.60 8.31 -8.55
C ILE A 190 -31.06 8.66 -8.27
N PRO A 191 -31.63 9.73 -8.88
CA PRO A 191 -33.07 9.95 -8.80
C PRO A 191 -33.78 8.85 -9.59
N TYR A 192 -34.96 8.50 -9.09
CA TYR A 192 -35.90 7.43 -9.48
C TYR A 192 -35.90 6.99 -10.95
#